data_AF-A0A651EQE3-F1
#
_entry.id   AF-A0A651EQE3-F1
#
_cell.length_a   1.000
_cell.length_b   1.000
_cell.length_c   1.000
_cell.angle_alpha   90.00
_cell.angle_beta   90.00
_cell.angle_gamma   90.00
#
_symmetry.space_group_name_H-M   'P 1'
#
loop_
_entity.id
_entity.type
_entity.pdbx_description
1 polymer ?
#
loop_
_entity_poly.entity_id
_entity_poly.type
_entity_poly.pdbx_seq_one_letter_code
_entity_poly.pdbx_strand_id
1 'polypeptide(L)'
;MRGLALHVSPLFLRLALGLVFLYAGWGKLLETMPVEGETAARLANAGFVKMPPRVTPAQPGGAPAENGQNGSADAGRMGVVVIPARQGGGGQSFTAADFPEPVEVSRRMNLVLSMLAAEERGQWPGFLASPTMLNVQSWAITIIEFVGGCLVLLGLLTRLWALGFAGAMVGALWLTQIGPAIAAAEPAFLGFLPPLPMADPAMWMRAWELMFFQFTLLCGSMALACLGAGGLSLDGLVFREKKRGVRVMQDE
;
A
#
# COMPACT_ATOMS: atom_id res chain seq x y z
N MET A 1 -15.12 -6.69 41.16
CA MET A 1 -14.25 -5.69 40.47
C MET A 1 -13.27 -6.30 39.45
N ARG A 2 -12.67 -7.49 39.66
CA ARG A 2 -11.71 -8.10 38.70
C ARG A 2 -12.24 -8.31 37.26
N GLY A 3 -13.56 -8.48 37.08
CA GLY A 3 -14.16 -8.62 35.73
C GLY A 3 -14.22 -7.34 34.91
N LEU A 4 -14.30 -6.15 35.55
CA LEU A 4 -14.50 -4.89 34.82
C LEU A 4 -13.20 -4.45 34.11
N ALA A 5 -12.06 -4.55 34.79
CA ALA A 5 -10.76 -4.15 34.26
C ALA A 5 -10.35 -4.96 33.00
N LEU A 6 -10.71 -6.24 32.94
CA LEU A 6 -10.40 -7.12 31.81
C LEU A 6 -11.17 -6.77 30.52
N HIS A 7 -12.21 -5.94 30.61
CA HIS A 7 -13.04 -5.57 29.46
C HIS A 7 -12.76 -4.15 28.94
N VAL A 8 -12.14 -3.29 29.74
CA VAL A 8 -11.82 -1.90 29.34
C VAL A 8 -10.68 -1.88 28.33
N SER A 9 -9.60 -2.65 28.55
CA SER A 9 -8.43 -2.67 27.66
C SER A 9 -8.76 -3.05 26.20
N PRO A 10 -9.46 -4.17 25.91
CA PRO A 10 -9.83 -4.49 24.53
C PRO A 10 -10.81 -3.49 23.94
N LEU A 11 -11.70 -2.86 24.73
CA LEU A 11 -12.58 -1.81 24.24
C LEU A 11 -11.78 -0.59 23.77
N PHE A 12 -10.84 -0.12 24.58
CA PHE A 12 -9.99 1.02 24.23
C PHE A 12 -9.15 0.74 22.97
N LEU A 13 -8.52 -0.43 22.88
CA LEU A 13 -7.76 -0.83 21.70
C LEU A 13 -8.62 -0.88 20.44
N ARG A 14 -9.86 -1.41 20.52
CA ARG A 14 -10.80 -1.41 19.39
C ARG A 14 -11.17 -0.01 18.94
N LEU A 15 -11.46 0.89 19.87
CA LEU A 15 -11.78 2.28 19.53
C LEU A 15 -10.59 2.98 18.89
N ALA A 16 -9.40 2.90 19.50
CA ALA A 16 -8.20 3.54 18.98
C ALA A 16 -7.81 3.01 17.59
N LEU A 17 -7.65 1.69 17.44
CA LEU A 17 -7.25 1.08 16.17
C LEU A 17 -8.36 1.19 15.12
N GLY A 18 -9.60 0.89 15.51
CA GLY A 18 -10.75 0.94 14.62
C GLY A 18 -10.93 2.32 14.01
N LEU A 19 -10.80 3.40 14.79
CA LEU A 19 -10.88 4.78 14.27
C LEU A 19 -9.70 5.12 13.36
N VAL A 20 -8.47 4.78 13.74
CA VAL A 20 -7.26 5.05 12.94
C VAL A 20 -7.35 4.36 11.58
N PHE A 21 -7.69 3.06 11.57
CA PHE A 21 -7.78 2.28 10.35
C PHE A 21 -8.99 2.67 9.49
N LEU A 22 -10.13 2.96 10.12
CA LEU A 22 -11.30 3.47 9.41
C LEU A 22 -10.98 4.78 8.68
N TYR A 23 -10.33 5.72 9.37
CA TYR A 23 -9.90 6.99 8.77
C TYR A 23 -8.90 6.76 7.62
N ALA A 24 -7.90 5.91 7.83
CA ALA A 24 -6.90 5.59 6.81
C ALA A 24 -7.49 4.89 5.58
N GLY A 25 -8.50 4.04 5.76
CA GLY A 25 -9.19 3.32 4.68
C GLY A 25 -10.19 4.19 3.93
N TRP A 26 -10.89 5.09 4.64
CA TRP A 26 -11.86 6.03 4.05
C TRP A 26 -11.24 6.88 2.95
N GLY A 27 -10.07 7.50 3.23
CA GLY A 27 -9.37 8.32 2.24
C GLY A 27 -8.94 7.52 1.00
N LYS A 28 -8.58 6.25 1.14
CA LYS A 28 -8.20 5.40 -0.01
C LYS A 28 -9.39 5.01 -0.88
N LEU A 29 -10.57 4.85 -0.27
CA LEU A 29 -11.77 4.42 -0.96
C LEU A 29 -12.47 5.56 -1.70
N LEU A 30 -12.53 6.75 -1.09
CA LEU A 30 -13.40 7.83 -1.56
C LEU A 30 -12.66 9.01 -2.17
N GLU A 31 -11.38 9.20 -1.86
CA GLU A 31 -10.63 10.32 -2.41
C GLU A 31 -9.91 9.92 -3.70
N THR A 32 -9.88 10.85 -4.63
CA THR A 32 -9.00 10.82 -5.80
C THR A 32 -7.84 11.77 -5.57
N MET A 33 -6.80 11.61 -6.39
CA MET A 33 -5.68 12.51 -6.46
C MET A 33 -5.27 12.70 -7.91
N PRO A 34 -4.84 13.91 -8.31
CA PRO A 34 -4.25 14.13 -9.61
C PRO A 34 -2.86 13.51 -9.67
N VAL A 35 -2.58 12.79 -10.75
CA VAL A 35 -1.22 12.34 -11.10
C VAL A 35 -0.85 12.83 -12.49
N GLU A 36 0.39 13.27 -12.66
CA GLU A 36 0.91 13.87 -13.90
C GLU A 36 2.26 13.26 -14.28
N GLY A 37 2.66 13.47 -15.54
CA GLY A 37 4.00 13.18 -16.03
C GLY A 37 4.46 11.74 -15.77
N GLU A 38 5.60 11.59 -15.09
CA GLU A 38 6.23 10.29 -14.87
C GLU A 38 5.38 9.36 -13.99
N THR A 39 4.70 9.90 -12.98
CA THR A 39 3.84 9.10 -12.08
C THR A 39 2.64 8.52 -12.83
N ALA A 40 2.00 9.33 -13.68
CA ALA A 40 0.90 8.88 -14.54
C ALA A 40 1.38 7.83 -15.54
N ALA A 41 2.54 8.04 -16.17
CA ALA A 41 3.15 7.09 -17.09
C ALA A 41 3.46 5.74 -16.42
N ARG A 42 4.00 5.76 -15.19
CA ARG A 42 4.26 4.54 -14.40
C ARG A 42 2.97 3.76 -14.13
N LEU A 43 1.89 4.43 -13.71
CA LEU A 43 0.60 3.78 -13.49
C LEU A 43 -0.03 3.26 -14.79
N ALA A 44 0.12 3.98 -15.90
CA ALA A 44 -0.36 3.55 -17.21
C ALA A 44 0.41 2.32 -17.72
N ASN A 45 1.73 2.30 -17.58
CA ASN A 45 2.58 1.16 -17.91
C ASN A 45 2.24 -0.07 -17.05
N ALA A 46 1.80 0.15 -15.81
CA ALA A 46 1.31 -0.90 -14.92
C ALA A 46 -0.17 -1.27 -15.17
N GLY A 47 -0.85 -0.63 -16.13
CA GLY A 47 -2.23 -0.95 -16.53
C GLY A 47 -3.34 -0.34 -15.65
N PHE A 48 -3.01 0.64 -14.82
CA PHE A 48 -3.98 1.27 -13.88
C PHE A 48 -4.60 2.56 -14.41
N VAL A 49 -4.01 3.20 -15.42
CA VAL A 49 -4.52 4.43 -16.04
C VAL A 49 -4.88 4.14 -17.49
N LYS A 50 -6.08 4.56 -17.89
CA LYS A 50 -6.49 4.56 -19.30
C LYS A 50 -5.92 5.81 -19.97
N MET A 51 -5.38 5.65 -21.17
CA MET A 51 -4.85 6.77 -21.94
C MET A 51 -5.96 7.79 -22.24
N PRO A 52 -5.71 9.09 -22.08
CA PRO A 52 -6.55 10.09 -22.73
C PRO A 52 -6.47 9.87 -24.25
N PRO A 53 -7.55 10.14 -25.01
CA PRO A 53 -7.50 10.07 -26.45
C PRO A 53 -6.35 10.94 -26.95
N ARG A 54 -5.39 10.35 -27.69
CA ARG A 54 -4.33 11.15 -28.32
C ARG A 54 -5.01 12.16 -29.22
N VAL A 55 -4.86 13.43 -28.88
CA VAL A 55 -5.13 14.51 -29.83
C VAL A 55 -4.03 14.38 -30.87
N THR A 56 -4.29 13.66 -31.96
CA THR A 56 -3.40 13.65 -33.11
C THR A 56 -3.17 15.12 -33.46
N PRO A 57 -1.94 15.66 -33.33
CA PRO A 57 -1.69 17.04 -33.71
C PRO A 57 -2.21 17.19 -35.13
N ALA A 58 -3.13 18.14 -35.33
CA ALA A 58 -3.72 18.38 -36.63
C ALA A 58 -2.56 18.49 -37.63
N GLN A 59 -2.48 17.50 -38.53
CA GLN A 59 -1.38 17.35 -39.45
C GLN A 59 -1.23 18.72 -40.15
N PRO A 60 -0.09 19.42 -39.97
CA PRO A 60 0.06 20.74 -40.57
C PRO A 60 -0.19 20.59 -42.07
N GLY A 61 -1.15 21.35 -42.58
CA GLY A 61 -1.67 21.23 -43.94
C GLY A 61 -0.52 21.06 -44.93
N GLY A 62 -0.58 19.99 -45.72
CA GLY A 62 0.52 19.47 -46.51
C GLY A 62 1.23 20.55 -47.32
N ALA A 63 2.53 20.69 -47.09
CA ALA A 63 3.43 21.13 -48.14
C ALA A 63 3.56 19.97 -49.16
N PRO A 64 3.49 20.24 -50.48
CA PRO A 64 3.57 19.21 -51.51
C PRO A 64 4.88 18.44 -51.44
N ALA A 65 4.78 17.11 -51.59
CA ALA A 65 5.88 16.17 -51.49
C ALA A 65 6.96 16.41 -52.56
N GLU A 66 8.17 16.74 -52.14
CA GLU A 66 9.36 16.73 -52.99
C GLU A 66 9.99 15.33 -52.90
N ASN A 67 9.95 14.62 -54.03
CA ASN A 67 10.35 13.24 -54.18
C ASN A 67 11.89 13.17 -54.36
N GLY A 68 12.62 12.87 -53.28
CA GLY A 68 14.08 12.76 -53.28
C GLY A 68 14.56 11.41 -52.75
N GLN A 69 14.72 10.43 -53.65
CA GLN A 69 15.55 9.24 -53.43
C GLN A 69 17.03 9.66 -53.35
N ASN A 70 17.76 9.22 -52.31
CA ASN A 70 19.12 8.64 -52.44
C ASN A 70 19.80 8.38 -51.08
N GLY A 71 20.46 7.21 -50.96
CA GLY A 71 21.77 7.12 -50.31
C GLY A 71 21.91 6.25 -49.06
N SER A 72 22.52 5.07 -49.22
CA SER A 72 23.04 4.16 -48.20
C SER A 72 24.08 4.77 -47.24
N ALA A 73 24.17 4.22 -46.02
CA ALA A 73 25.45 3.71 -45.46
C ALA A 73 25.20 3.00 -44.12
N ASP A 74 25.41 1.69 -44.13
CA ASP A 74 25.51 0.81 -42.98
C ASP A 74 26.96 0.86 -42.45
N ALA A 75 27.14 1.17 -41.16
CA ALA A 75 28.43 1.06 -40.49
C ALA A 75 28.25 0.89 -38.96
N GLY A 76 28.41 -0.36 -38.51
CA GLY A 76 29.14 -0.76 -37.30
C GLY A 76 28.81 -0.02 -36.00
N ARG A 77 27.96 -0.61 -35.15
CA ARG A 77 27.86 -0.24 -33.74
C ARG A 77 28.10 -1.45 -32.83
N MET A 78 29.19 -1.35 -32.06
CA MET A 78 29.58 -2.26 -30.98
C MET A 78 28.44 -2.49 -30.00
N GLY A 79 28.21 -3.76 -29.69
CA GLY A 79 27.16 -4.23 -28.80
C GLY A 79 27.35 -3.75 -27.38
N VAL A 80 26.62 -2.70 -27.01
CA VAL A 80 26.14 -2.52 -25.64
C VAL A 80 25.20 -3.68 -25.36
N VAL A 81 25.52 -4.51 -24.37
CA VAL A 81 24.59 -5.49 -23.83
C VAL A 81 23.48 -4.72 -23.13
N VAL A 82 22.47 -4.33 -23.91
CA VAL A 82 21.18 -3.88 -23.39
C VAL A 82 20.57 -5.12 -22.77
N ILE A 83 20.59 -5.19 -21.43
CA ILE A 83 19.78 -6.18 -20.71
C ILE A 83 18.34 -5.94 -21.17
N PRO A 84 17.65 -6.93 -21.78
CA PRO A 84 16.32 -6.72 -22.29
C PRO A 84 15.41 -6.38 -21.11
N ALA A 85 14.91 -5.15 -21.09
CA ALA A 85 13.79 -4.78 -20.28
C ALA A 85 12.68 -5.80 -20.55
N ARG A 86 12.17 -6.40 -19.48
CA ARG A 86 11.13 -7.43 -19.46
C ARG A 86 10.04 -7.10 -20.49
N GLN A 87 10.04 -7.82 -21.62
CA GLN A 87 9.02 -7.69 -22.67
C GLN A 87 7.68 -8.21 -22.14
N GLY A 88 6.95 -7.33 -21.44
CA GLY A 88 5.51 -7.47 -21.24
C GLY A 88 4.84 -7.23 -22.59
N GLY A 89 4.10 -8.22 -23.09
CA GLY A 89 3.66 -8.34 -24.48
C GLY A 89 3.19 -7.06 -25.15
N GLY A 90 3.88 -6.65 -26.22
CA GLY A 90 3.42 -5.80 -27.34
C GLY A 90 2.72 -4.46 -27.03
N GLY A 91 2.57 -4.07 -25.78
CA GLY A 91 1.89 -2.86 -25.35
C GLY A 91 2.76 -1.63 -25.56
N GLN A 92 2.16 -0.54 -26.00
CA GLN A 92 2.84 0.76 -26.07
C GLN A 92 3.40 1.12 -24.69
N SER A 93 4.70 1.42 -24.61
CA SER A 93 5.30 2.01 -23.40
C SER A 93 4.98 3.49 -23.36
N PHE A 94 4.51 3.97 -22.22
CA PHE A 94 4.15 5.37 -22.00
C PHE A 94 5.26 6.15 -21.32
N THR A 95 5.38 7.42 -21.67
CA THR A 95 6.35 8.38 -21.13
C THR A 95 5.64 9.55 -20.46
N ALA A 96 6.38 10.38 -19.72
CA ALA A 96 5.81 11.57 -19.08
C ALA A 96 5.15 12.54 -20.09
N ALA A 97 5.63 12.58 -21.34
CA ALA A 97 5.08 13.43 -22.40
C ALA A 97 3.68 12.99 -22.88
N ASP A 98 3.30 11.73 -22.64
CA ASP A 98 1.96 11.23 -22.96
C ASP A 98 0.90 11.71 -21.94
N PHE A 99 1.31 12.33 -20.83
CA PHE A 99 0.43 12.82 -19.76
C PHE A 99 0.68 14.31 -19.44
N PRO A 100 0.37 15.23 -20.37
CA PRO A 100 0.54 16.67 -20.16
C PRO A 100 -0.51 17.27 -19.21
N GLU A 101 -1.63 16.59 -19.01
CA GLU A 101 -2.70 17.01 -18.11
C GLU A 101 -2.83 16.02 -16.93
N PRO A 102 -3.21 16.50 -15.73
CA PRO A 102 -3.48 15.63 -14.58
C PRO A 102 -4.57 14.62 -14.85
N VAL A 103 -4.27 13.37 -14.51
CA VAL A 103 -5.24 12.27 -14.51
C VAL A 103 -5.68 12.01 -13.07
N GLU A 104 -6.97 12.12 -12.81
CA GLU A 104 -7.55 11.76 -11.52
C GLU A 104 -7.53 10.24 -11.33
N VAL A 105 -6.84 9.79 -10.30
CA VAL A 105 -6.80 8.38 -9.90
C VAL A 105 -7.24 8.22 -8.45
N SER A 106 -7.77 7.05 -8.09
CA SER A 106 -8.08 6.76 -6.69
C SER A 106 -6.83 6.88 -5.81
N ARG A 107 -6.96 7.48 -4.62
CA ARG A 107 -5.86 7.66 -3.66
C ARG A 107 -5.18 6.33 -3.26
N ARG A 108 -5.89 5.20 -3.39
CA ARG A 108 -5.33 3.84 -3.33
C ARG A 108 -4.08 3.66 -4.20
N MET A 109 -3.99 4.35 -5.35
CA MET A 109 -2.87 4.22 -6.27
C MET A 109 -1.52 4.64 -5.66
N ASN A 110 -1.50 5.41 -4.56
CA ASN A 110 -0.27 5.64 -3.81
C ASN A 110 0.36 4.35 -3.27
N LEU A 111 -0.45 3.34 -2.92
CA LEU A 111 0.06 2.03 -2.51
C LEU A 111 0.74 1.31 -3.67
N VAL A 112 0.11 1.35 -4.85
CA VAL A 112 0.63 0.76 -6.09
C VAL A 112 1.96 1.43 -6.46
N LEU A 113 2.01 2.75 -6.46
CA LEU A 113 3.23 3.52 -6.72
C LEU A 113 4.34 3.19 -5.72
N SER A 114 4.02 3.08 -4.43
CA SER A 114 5.00 2.71 -3.39
C SER A 114 5.57 1.31 -3.61
N MET A 115 4.74 0.34 -4.01
CA MET A 115 5.17 -1.03 -4.30
C MET A 115 5.99 -1.11 -5.60
N LEU A 116 5.62 -0.38 -6.65
CA LEU A 116 6.40 -0.28 -7.89
C LEU A 116 7.77 0.35 -7.63
N ALA A 117 7.81 1.47 -6.92
CA ALA A 117 9.06 2.12 -6.55
C ALA A 117 9.94 1.25 -5.65
N ALA A 118 9.33 0.40 -4.81
CA ALA A 118 10.07 -0.59 -4.03
C ALA A 118 10.61 -1.75 -4.90
N GLU A 119 9.87 -2.20 -5.91
CA GLU A 119 10.35 -3.22 -6.86
C GLU A 119 11.53 -2.70 -7.70
N GLU A 120 11.43 -1.48 -8.23
CA GLU A 120 12.52 -0.84 -8.99
C GLU A 120 13.84 -0.78 -8.20
N ARG A 121 13.73 -0.65 -6.87
CA ARG A 121 14.87 -0.65 -5.94
C ARG A 121 15.29 -2.05 -5.47
N GLY A 122 14.66 -3.12 -5.95
CA GLY A 122 14.90 -4.49 -5.51
C GLY A 122 14.43 -4.79 -4.08
N GLN A 123 13.62 -3.92 -3.47
CA GLN A 123 13.09 -4.05 -2.10
C GLN A 123 11.75 -4.77 -2.06
N TRP A 124 11.10 -4.96 -3.21
CA TRP A 124 9.82 -5.65 -3.33
C TRP A 124 9.95 -6.85 -4.26
N PRO A 125 9.44 -8.03 -3.87
CA PRO A 125 9.54 -9.21 -4.72
C PRO A 125 8.82 -9.01 -6.07
N GLY A 126 9.51 -9.28 -7.18
CA GLY A 126 8.97 -9.06 -8.53
C GLY A 126 7.71 -9.86 -8.86
N PHE A 127 7.44 -10.97 -8.17
CA PHE A 127 6.18 -11.71 -8.32
C PHE A 127 4.98 -10.97 -7.68
N LEU A 128 5.22 -10.21 -6.60
CA LEU A 128 4.24 -9.33 -5.96
C LEU A 128 4.07 -7.99 -6.69
N ALA A 129 5.01 -7.63 -7.56
CA ALA A 129 4.97 -6.41 -8.37
C ALA A 129 4.23 -6.58 -9.71
N SER A 130 3.68 -7.77 -10.00
CA SER A 130 2.87 -7.94 -11.21
C SER A 130 1.59 -7.07 -11.13
N PRO A 131 1.08 -6.52 -12.25
CA PRO A 131 -0.11 -5.67 -12.26
C PRO A 131 -1.31 -6.26 -11.51
N THR A 132 -1.58 -7.56 -11.74
CA THR A 132 -2.65 -8.29 -11.04
C THR A 132 -2.43 -8.32 -9.53
N MET A 133 -1.20 -8.63 -9.09
CA MET A 133 -0.88 -8.69 -7.66
C MET A 133 -0.91 -7.32 -7.00
N LEU A 134 -0.43 -6.26 -7.66
CA LEU A 134 -0.51 -4.89 -7.16
C LEU A 134 -1.96 -4.44 -6.97
N ASN A 135 -2.83 -4.78 -7.93
CA ASN A 135 -4.26 -4.52 -7.82
C ASN A 135 -4.88 -5.26 -6.64
N VAL A 136 -4.60 -6.56 -6.51
CA VAL A 136 -5.11 -7.39 -5.40
C VAL A 136 -4.63 -6.87 -4.04
N GLN A 137 -3.34 -6.58 -3.89
CA GLN A 137 -2.77 -6.09 -2.63
C GLN A 137 -3.33 -4.72 -2.24
N SER A 138 -3.42 -3.79 -3.18
CA SER A 138 -3.95 -2.45 -2.90
C SER A 138 -5.42 -2.48 -2.49
N TRP A 139 -6.24 -3.34 -3.10
CA TRP A 139 -7.62 -3.57 -2.67
C TRP A 139 -7.72 -4.30 -1.34
N ALA A 140 -6.92 -5.34 -1.13
CA ALA A 140 -6.89 -6.08 0.13
C ALA A 140 -6.57 -5.15 1.31
N ILE A 141 -5.55 -4.30 1.18
CA ILE A 141 -5.20 -3.28 2.19
C ILE A 141 -6.37 -2.32 2.40
N THR A 142 -6.95 -1.77 1.32
CA THR A 142 -8.08 -0.82 1.43
C THR A 142 -9.28 -1.44 2.17
N ILE A 143 -9.62 -2.70 1.86
CA ILE A 143 -10.71 -3.44 2.53
C ILE A 143 -10.37 -3.70 3.98
N ILE A 144 -9.15 -4.17 4.27
CA ILE A 144 -8.68 -4.40 5.64
C ILE A 144 -8.82 -3.13 6.46
N GLU A 145 -8.33 -1.99 5.98
CA GLU A 145 -8.37 -0.74 6.74
C GLU A 145 -9.79 -0.23 6.93
N PHE A 146 -10.58 -0.16 5.85
CA PHE A 146 -11.93 0.42 5.90
C PHE A 146 -12.95 -0.52 6.55
N VAL A 147 -13.16 -1.69 5.94
CA VAL A 147 -14.15 -2.67 6.41
C VAL A 147 -13.70 -3.27 7.73
N GLY A 148 -12.42 -3.60 7.87
CA GLY A 148 -11.87 -4.05 9.15
C GLY A 148 -11.97 -2.99 10.24
N GLY A 149 -11.74 -1.71 9.92
CA GLY A 149 -11.96 -0.57 10.83
C GLY A 149 -13.37 -0.57 11.42
N CYS A 150 -14.38 -0.58 10.54
CA CYS A 150 -15.79 -0.67 10.93
C CYS A 150 -16.09 -1.91 11.78
N LEU A 151 -15.66 -3.10 11.35
CA LEU A 151 -15.99 -4.34 12.03
C LEU A 151 -15.29 -4.46 13.40
N VAL A 152 -14.07 -3.96 13.53
CA VAL A 152 -13.36 -3.89 14.82
C VAL A 152 -14.06 -2.94 15.79
N LEU A 153 -14.55 -1.77 15.32
CA LEU A 153 -15.32 -0.86 16.17
C LEU A 153 -16.59 -1.53 16.72
N LEU A 154 -17.31 -2.24 15.85
CA LEU A 154 -18.50 -3.01 16.22
C LEU A 154 -18.17 -4.25 17.09
N GLY A 155 -16.91 -4.68 17.11
CA GLY A 155 -16.47 -5.87 17.80
C GLY A 155 -16.92 -7.15 17.11
N LEU A 156 -16.90 -7.16 15.78
CA LEU A 156 -17.20 -8.29 14.90
C LEU A 156 -15.93 -8.85 14.28
N LEU A 157 -15.71 -10.16 14.41
CA LEU A 157 -14.54 -10.90 13.93
C LEU A 157 -13.23 -10.19 14.32
N THR A 158 -13.16 -9.64 15.54
CA THR A 158 -12.11 -8.68 15.93
C THR A 158 -10.71 -9.26 15.77
N ARG A 159 -10.54 -10.55 16.06
CA ARG A 159 -9.25 -11.25 15.94
C ARG A 159 -8.76 -11.31 14.49
N LEU A 160 -9.65 -11.61 13.55
CA LEU A 160 -9.33 -11.74 12.13
C LEU A 160 -8.88 -10.39 11.56
N TRP A 161 -9.66 -9.34 11.82
CA TRP A 161 -9.36 -8.00 11.31
C TRP A 161 -8.13 -7.38 11.98
N ALA A 162 -7.90 -7.64 13.27
CA ALA A 162 -6.68 -7.21 13.94
C ALA A 162 -5.42 -7.86 13.35
N LEU A 163 -5.49 -9.13 12.91
CA LEU A 163 -4.41 -9.76 12.14
C LEU A 163 -4.22 -9.11 10.76
N GLY A 164 -5.32 -8.74 10.10
CA GLY A 164 -5.27 -7.95 8.85
C GLY A 164 -4.55 -6.62 9.05
N PHE A 165 -4.89 -5.86 10.09
CA PHE A 165 -4.20 -4.62 10.45
C PHE A 165 -2.72 -4.82 10.72
N ALA A 166 -2.35 -5.87 11.47
CA ALA A 166 -0.95 -6.20 11.71
C ALA A 166 -0.20 -6.46 10.40
N GLY A 167 -0.79 -7.24 9.47
CA GLY A 167 -0.23 -7.46 8.14
C GLY A 167 -0.06 -6.17 7.33
N ALA A 168 -1.05 -5.28 7.34
CA ALA A 168 -0.96 -3.98 6.69
C ALA A 168 0.16 -3.11 7.26
N MET A 169 0.36 -3.11 8.59
CA MET A 169 1.45 -2.37 9.24
C MET A 169 2.83 -2.98 8.95
N VAL A 170 2.94 -4.31 8.86
CA VAL A 170 4.19 -4.95 8.40
C VAL A 170 4.54 -4.50 6.98
N GLY A 171 3.56 -4.51 6.07
CA GLY A 171 3.75 -4.00 4.71
C GLY A 171 4.16 -2.52 4.68
N ALA A 172 3.52 -1.68 5.49
CA ALA A 172 3.86 -0.26 5.60
C ALA A 172 5.29 -0.03 6.15
N LEU A 173 5.66 -0.73 7.23
CA LEU A 173 7.01 -0.68 7.80
C LEU A 173 8.06 -1.12 6.79
N TRP A 174 7.75 -2.17 6.02
CA TRP A 174 8.64 -2.65 4.96
C TRP A 174 8.84 -1.60 3.86
N LEU A 175 7.76 -1.07 3.30
CA LEU A 175 7.81 -0.12 2.19
C LEU A 175 8.40 1.24 2.57
N THR A 176 8.26 1.65 3.84
CA THR A 176 8.65 3.01 4.27
C THR A 176 9.96 3.09 5.05
N GLN A 177 10.32 2.05 5.82
CA GLN A 177 11.48 2.11 6.71
C GLN A 177 12.50 1.01 6.39
N ILE A 178 12.09 -0.25 6.48
CA ILE A 178 13.02 -1.41 6.43
C ILE A 178 13.63 -1.57 5.04
N GLY A 179 12.80 -1.59 3.99
CA GLY A 179 13.27 -1.74 2.61
C GLY A 179 14.25 -0.63 2.21
N PRO A 180 13.88 0.66 2.37
CA PRO A 180 14.78 1.78 2.12
C PRO A 180 16.09 1.72 2.91
N ALA A 181 16.05 1.39 4.20
CA ALA A 181 17.25 1.31 5.04
C ALA A 181 18.21 0.20 4.57
N ILE A 182 17.69 -0.96 4.16
CA ILE A 182 18.51 -2.06 3.64
C ILE A 182 19.18 -1.67 2.30
N ALA A 183 18.48 -0.94 1.44
CA ALA A 183 19.00 -0.59 0.11
C ALA A 183 19.93 0.63 0.11
N ALA A 184 19.88 1.48 1.14
CA ALA A 184 20.62 2.75 1.16
C ALA A 184 22.15 2.57 1.18
N ALA A 185 22.68 1.36 1.35
CA ALA A 185 24.11 1.01 1.41
C ALA A 185 24.95 1.75 2.48
N GLU A 186 24.36 2.75 3.16
CA GLU A 186 24.92 3.40 4.34
C GLU A 186 24.87 2.47 5.55
N PRO A 187 25.73 2.71 6.57
CA PRO A 187 25.68 1.95 7.82
C PRO A 187 24.36 2.22 8.55
N ALA A 188 23.34 1.41 8.24
CA ALA A 188 22.06 1.44 8.92
C ALA A 188 22.26 1.17 10.42
N PHE A 189 21.63 1.99 11.26
CA PHE A 189 21.64 1.76 12.70
C PHE A 189 20.90 0.44 12.98
N LEU A 190 21.57 -0.53 13.63
CA LEU A 190 21.06 -1.90 13.82
C LEU A 190 20.69 -2.66 12.53
N GLY A 191 21.18 -2.24 11.35
CA GLY A 191 20.99 -2.93 10.08
C GLY A 191 19.65 -2.68 9.37
N PHE A 192 18.70 -1.95 9.98
CA PHE A 192 17.42 -1.63 9.36
C PHE A 192 16.84 -0.26 9.78
N LEU A 193 17.50 0.46 10.69
CA LEU A 193 17.07 1.80 11.10
C LEU A 193 17.84 2.87 10.32
N PRO A 194 17.20 4.02 10.03
CA PRO A 194 17.89 5.17 9.46
C PRO A 194 19.10 5.57 10.33
N PRO A 195 20.21 6.03 9.73
CA PRO A 195 21.35 6.53 10.49
C PRO A 195 20.91 7.68 11.40
N LEU A 196 21.42 7.68 12.63
CA LEU A 196 21.08 8.67 13.63
C LEU A 196 21.98 9.90 13.46
N PRO A 197 21.44 11.07 13.08
CA PRO A 197 22.16 12.33 13.16
C PRO A 197 22.24 12.74 14.63
N MET A 198 23.19 12.17 15.39
CA MET A 198 23.35 12.41 16.83
C MET A 198 23.60 13.89 17.18
N ALA A 199 23.97 14.70 16.19
CA ALA A 199 24.18 16.13 16.32
C ALA A 199 22.88 16.96 16.33
N ASP A 200 21.75 16.42 15.86
CA ASP A 200 20.48 17.16 15.75
C ASP A 200 19.29 16.41 16.37
N PRO A 201 18.95 16.72 17.64
CA PRO A 201 17.75 16.21 18.33
C PRO A 201 16.42 16.78 17.79
N ALA A 202 16.33 17.45 16.66
CA ALA A 202 15.05 17.63 15.97
C ALA A 202 14.91 16.58 14.86
N MET A 203 16.01 16.28 14.18
CA MET A 203 16.05 15.33 13.07
C MET A 203 15.79 13.89 13.53
N TRP A 204 16.29 13.49 14.71
CA TRP A 204 16.05 12.14 15.27
C TRP A 204 14.56 11.81 15.47
N MET A 205 13.75 12.74 15.99
CA MET A 205 12.35 12.57 16.31
C MET A 205 11.55 12.44 15.02
N ARG A 206 11.83 13.30 14.04
CA ARG A 206 11.16 13.27 12.73
C ARG A 206 11.47 11.98 11.96
N ALA A 207 12.71 11.50 12.02
CA ALA A 207 13.11 10.28 11.34
C ALA A 207 12.39 9.05 11.91
N TRP A 208 12.17 9.00 13.23
CA TRP A 208 11.59 7.83 13.90
C TRP A 208 10.09 7.95 14.19
N GLU A 209 9.50 9.14 14.07
CA GLU A 209 8.08 9.39 14.34
C GLU A 209 7.17 8.43 13.57
N LEU A 210 7.34 8.37 12.24
CA LEU A 210 6.52 7.51 11.39
C LEU A 210 6.71 6.03 11.74
N MET A 211 7.96 5.62 11.99
CA MET A 211 8.29 4.24 12.36
C MET A 211 7.65 3.86 13.69
N PHE A 212 7.78 4.69 14.74
CA PHE A 212 7.19 4.42 16.05
C PHE A 212 5.67 4.44 16.00
N PHE A 213 5.09 5.31 15.19
CA PHE A 213 3.65 5.31 14.97
C PHE A 213 3.19 3.97 14.35
N GLN A 214 3.79 3.55 13.24
CA GLN A 214 3.46 2.28 12.59
C GLN A 214 3.72 1.07 13.50
N PHE A 215 4.82 1.08 14.25
CA PHE A 215 5.18 0.03 15.19
C PHE A 215 4.18 -0.05 16.36
N THR A 216 3.72 1.11 16.87
CA THR A 216 2.68 1.16 17.90
C THR A 216 1.37 0.57 17.39
N LEU A 217 0.98 0.89 16.16
CA LEU A 217 -0.22 0.30 15.53
C LEU A 217 -0.07 -1.21 15.31
N LEU A 218 1.12 -1.68 14.93
CA LEU A 218 1.42 -3.10 14.81
C LEU A 218 1.28 -3.82 16.17
N CYS A 219 1.94 -3.32 17.21
CA CYS A 219 1.85 -3.89 18.56
C CYS A 219 0.43 -3.84 19.11
N GLY A 220 -0.29 -2.74 18.90
CA GLY A 220 -1.70 -2.62 19.30
C GLY A 220 -2.58 -3.64 18.59
N SER A 221 -2.38 -3.83 17.28
CA SER A 221 -3.11 -4.81 16.48
C SER A 221 -2.84 -6.25 16.93
N MET A 222 -1.57 -6.58 17.22
CA MET A 222 -1.21 -7.90 17.76
C MET A 222 -1.79 -8.13 19.15
N ALA A 223 -1.74 -7.13 20.04
CA ALA A 223 -2.36 -7.20 21.35
C ALA A 223 -3.86 -7.45 21.25
N LEU A 224 -4.55 -6.74 20.34
CA LEU A 224 -5.98 -6.91 20.09
C LEU A 224 -6.29 -8.29 19.49
N ALA A 225 -5.45 -8.82 18.60
CA ALA A 225 -5.61 -10.16 18.05
C ALA A 225 -5.52 -11.27 19.13
N CYS A 226 -4.62 -11.09 20.11
CA CYS A 226 -4.48 -12.01 21.25
C CYS A 226 -5.66 -11.90 22.23
N LEU A 227 -6.02 -10.67 22.63
CA LEU A 227 -7.07 -10.40 23.61
C LEU A 227 -8.48 -10.68 23.06
N GLY A 228 -8.71 -10.41 21.77
CA GLY A 228 -10.01 -10.46 21.12
C GLY A 228 -10.92 -9.27 21.46
N ALA A 229 -12.21 -9.42 21.18
CA ALA A 229 -13.18 -8.32 21.19
C ALA A 229 -13.60 -7.83 22.60
N GLY A 230 -13.33 -8.63 23.64
CA GLY A 230 -13.82 -8.38 25.01
C GLY A 230 -15.30 -8.72 25.20
N GLY A 231 -15.80 -8.55 26.44
CA GLY A 231 -17.17 -8.95 26.81
C GLY A 231 -18.28 -8.05 26.26
N LEU A 232 -17.96 -6.82 25.85
CA LEU A 232 -18.88 -5.81 25.30
C LEU A 232 -18.83 -5.77 23.75
N SER A 233 -18.72 -6.93 23.12
CA SER A 233 -18.60 -7.03 21.66
C SER A 233 -19.78 -7.77 21.05
N LEU A 234 -20.09 -7.48 19.79
CA LEU A 234 -21.07 -8.26 19.04
C LEU A 234 -20.61 -9.72 18.84
N ASP A 235 -19.30 -9.99 18.75
CA ASP A 235 -18.74 -11.35 18.81
C ASP A 235 -19.21 -12.08 20.08
N GLY A 236 -19.16 -11.40 21.23
CA GLY A 236 -19.68 -11.93 22.48
C GLY A 236 -21.18 -12.18 22.45
N LEU A 237 -21.97 -11.29 21.84
CA LEU A 237 -23.42 -11.46 21.74
C LEU A 237 -23.78 -12.68 20.86
N VAL A 238 -23.16 -12.78 19.69
CA VAL A 238 -23.48 -13.80 18.66
C VAL A 238 -22.98 -15.19 19.07
N PHE A 239 -21.80 -15.31 19.69
CA PHE A 239 -21.20 -16.63 19.97
C PHE A 239 -21.39 -17.14 21.40
N ARG A 240 -21.91 -16.34 22.35
CA ARG A 240 -22.01 -16.74 23.77
C ARG A 240 -23.27 -17.52 24.13
N GLU A 241 -24.33 -17.48 23.32
CA GLU A 241 -25.62 -18.12 23.64
C GLU A 241 -25.54 -19.64 23.85
N LYS A 242 -24.62 -20.35 23.19
CA LYS A 242 -24.59 -21.82 23.24
C LYS A 242 -24.20 -22.46 24.58
N LYS A 243 -23.58 -21.72 25.52
CA LYS A 243 -23.11 -22.31 26.79
C LYS A 243 -24.13 -22.29 27.94
N ARG A 244 -25.27 -21.61 27.78
CA ARG A 244 -26.24 -21.47 28.89
C ARG A 244 -27.24 -22.63 29.00
N GLY A 245 -27.56 -23.31 27.89
CA GLY A 245 -28.54 -24.41 27.88
C GLY A 245 -28.04 -25.73 28.49
N VAL A 246 -26.74 -26.02 28.39
CA VAL A 246 -26.18 -27.31 28.88
C VAL A 246 -26.11 -27.37 30.41
N ARG A 247 -26.00 -26.23 31.09
CA ARG A 247 -25.89 -26.20 32.55
C ARG A 247 -27.22 -26.43 33.26
N VAL A 248 -28.36 -26.24 32.58
CA VAL A 248 -29.69 -26.43 33.19
C VAL A 248 -30.09 -27.92 33.18
N MET A 249 -29.52 -28.75 32.30
CA MET A 249 -29.84 -30.19 32.23
C MET A 249 -28.94 -31.11 33.08
N GLN A 250 -27.97 -30.57 33.81
CA GLN A 250 -27.09 -31.36 34.70
C GLN A 250 -27.42 -31.19 36.20
N ASP A 251 -28.39 -30.34 36.52
CA ASP A 251 -28.83 -30.09 37.90
C ASP A 251 -30.22 -30.71 38.20
N GLU A 252 -30.68 -31.65 37.36
CA GLU A 252 -31.85 -32.53 37.60
C GLU A 252 -31.40 -34.00 37.71
#